data_AF-D3YV18-F1
#
_entry.id   AF-D3YV18-F1
#
_cell.length_a   1.000
_cell.length_b   1.000
_cell.length_c   1.000
_cell.angle_alpha   90.00
_cell.angle_beta   90.00
_cell.angle_gamma   90.00
#
_symmetry.space_group_name_H-M   'P 1'
#
loop_
_entity.id
_entity.type
_entity.pdbx_description
1 polymer ?
#
loop_
_entity_poly.entity_id
_entity_poly.type
_entity_poly.pdbx_seq_one_letter_code
_entity_poly.pdbx_strand_id
1 'polypeptide(L)'
;MARGCLCCLKYTMFLFNLIFWLCGCGLLGVGIWLSVSQGNFATFSPSFPSLSAANLVIAIGTIVMVTGFLGCLGAIKENKCLLLSFFIVLLIILLAELILIILFFVYMDKVNENAKQDLKEGLLLYN
;
A
#
# COMPACT_ATOMS: atom_id res chain seq x y z
N MET A 1 -1.24 -6.92 -38.01
CA MET A 1 -1.05 -7.52 -36.66
C MET A 1 -0.74 -6.51 -35.55
N ALA A 2 0.03 -5.44 -35.77
CA ALA A 2 0.43 -4.51 -34.69
C ALA A 2 -0.72 -3.77 -33.97
N ARG A 3 -1.83 -3.45 -34.68
CA ARG A 3 -2.98 -2.72 -34.09
C ARG A 3 -3.74 -3.51 -33.02
N GLY A 4 -3.83 -4.84 -33.17
CA GLY A 4 -4.51 -5.71 -32.20
C GLY A 4 -3.71 -5.85 -30.89
N CYS A 5 -2.39 -5.99 -31.00
CA CYS A 5 -1.48 -6.06 -29.83
C CYS A 5 -1.54 -4.78 -28.99
N LEU A 6 -1.54 -3.60 -29.64
CA LEU A 6 -1.66 -2.31 -28.95
C LEU A 6 -2.99 -2.17 -28.19
N CYS A 7 -4.08 -2.69 -28.77
CA CYS A 7 -5.40 -2.69 -28.13
C CYS A 7 -5.45 -3.63 -26.92
N CYS A 8 -4.90 -4.85 -27.04
CA CYS A 8 -4.80 -5.79 -25.93
C CYS A 8 -3.96 -5.23 -24.77
N LEU A 9 -2.81 -4.60 -25.06
CA LEU A 9 -1.98 -3.99 -24.03
C LEU A 9 -2.72 -2.87 -23.31
N LYS A 10 -3.43 -2.01 -24.04
CA LYS A 10 -4.19 -0.90 -23.46
C LYS A 10 -5.32 -1.41 -22.56
N TYR A 11 -6.05 -2.43 -23.01
CA TYR A 11 -7.14 -3.03 -22.25
C TYR A 11 -6.62 -3.74 -20.99
N THR A 12 -5.50 -4.47 -21.11
CA THR A 12 -4.85 -5.15 -19.97
C THR A 12 -4.36 -4.14 -18.94
N MET A 13 -3.75 -3.03 -19.37
CA MET A 13 -3.33 -1.95 -18.47
C MET A 13 -4.50 -1.32 -17.73
N PHE A 14 -5.61 -1.07 -18.43
CA PHE A 14 -6.80 -0.50 -17.81
C PHE A 14 -7.41 -1.46 -16.78
N LEU A 15 -7.58 -2.74 -17.14
CA LEU A 15 -8.12 -3.76 -16.25
C LEU A 15 -7.27 -3.94 -14.99
N PHE A 16 -5.94 -3.99 -15.14
CA PHE A 16 -5.04 -4.12 -14.01
C PHE A 16 -5.13 -2.91 -13.07
N ASN A 17 -5.11 -1.68 -13.59
CA ASN A 17 -5.28 -0.48 -12.77
C ASN A 17 -6.64 -0.42 -12.06
N LEU A 18 -7.71 -0.91 -12.71
CA LEU A 18 -9.03 -1.00 -12.10
C LEU A 18 -9.05 -1.96 -10.90
N ILE A 19 -8.40 -3.12 -11.03
CA ILE A 19 -8.28 -4.10 -9.93
C ILE A 19 -7.48 -3.49 -8.77
N PHE A 20 -6.37 -2.79 -9.05
CA PHE A 20 -5.59 -2.09 -8.02
C PHE A 20 -6.42 -1.03 -7.31
N TRP A 21 -7.21 -0.27 -8.04
CA TRP A 21 -8.11 0.73 -7.47
C TRP A 21 -9.15 0.10 -6.53
N LEU A 22 -9.81 -0.99 -6.96
CA LEU A 22 -10.75 -1.75 -6.12
C LEU A 22 -10.09 -2.32 -4.87
N CYS A 23 -8.86 -2.84 -5.01
CA CYS A 23 -8.07 -3.32 -3.88
C CYS A 23 -7.75 -2.20 -2.89
N GLY A 24 -7.36 -1.01 -3.39
CA GLY A 24 -7.14 0.19 -2.56
C GLY A 24 -8.38 0.59 -1.77
N CYS A 25 -9.56 0.60 -2.42
CA CYS A 25 -10.84 0.85 -1.73
C CYS A 25 -11.11 -0.20 -0.63
N GLY A 26 -10.83 -1.48 -0.90
CA GLY A 26 -10.95 -2.54 0.09
C GLY A 26 -10.01 -2.35 1.28
N LEU A 27 -8.73 -2.05 1.02
CA LEU A 27 -7.73 -1.78 2.07
C LEU A 27 -8.13 -0.58 2.93
N LEU A 28 -8.65 0.48 2.32
CA LEU A 28 -9.17 1.64 3.05
C LEU A 28 -10.36 1.28 3.93
N GLY A 29 -11.30 0.49 3.40
CA GLY A 29 -12.43 0.00 4.19
C GLY A 29 -11.98 -0.81 5.41
N VAL A 30 -11.01 -1.73 5.22
CA VAL A 30 -10.42 -2.51 6.32
C VAL A 30 -9.66 -1.61 7.29
N GLY A 31 -8.88 -0.64 6.79
CA GLY A 31 -8.14 0.31 7.61
C GLY A 31 -9.04 1.16 8.50
N ILE A 32 -10.13 1.70 7.93
CA ILE A 32 -11.15 2.46 8.69
C ILE A 32 -11.86 1.54 9.69
N TRP A 33 -12.23 0.33 9.29
CA TRP A 33 -12.83 -0.66 10.19
C TRP A 33 -11.93 -0.98 11.38
N LEU A 34 -10.62 -1.17 11.14
CA LEU A 34 -9.63 -1.38 12.19
C LEU A 34 -9.48 -0.16 13.09
N SER A 35 -9.43 1.06 12.54
CA SER A 35 -9.36 2.30 13.31
C SER A 35 -10.58 2.50 14.21
N VAL A 36 -11.77 2.14 13.74
CA VAL A 36 -13.02 2.25 14.51
C VAL A 36 -13.15 1.13 15.54
N SER A 37 -12.83 -0.11 15.17
CA SER A 37 -13.00 -1.29 16.04
C SER A 37 -11.91 -1.42 17.12
N GLN A 38 -10.69 -0.91 16.88
CA GLN A 38 -9.57 -0.92 17.85
C GLN A 38 -9.29 0.46 18.45
N GLY A 39 -10.28 1.36 18.46
CA GLY A 39 -10.13 2.80 18.76
C GLY A 39 -9.48 3.21 20.09
N ASN A 40 -8.90 2.30 20.88
CA ASN A 40 -8.22 2.65 22.13
C ASN A 40 -7.05 1.75 22.60
N PHE A 41 -6.61 0.71 21.87
CA PHE A 41 -5.65 -0.27 22.44
C PHE A 41 -4.41 -0.66 21.60
N ALA A 42 -4.27 -0.20 20.37
CA ALA A 42 -3.08 -0.52 19.54
C ALA A 42 -2.05 0.60 19.51
N THR A 43 -1.72 1.16 20.69
CA THR A 43 -0.57 2.07 20.86
C THR A 43 0.66 1.22 21.11
N PHE A 44 1.35 0.79 20.06
CA PHE A 44 2.62 0.06 20.15
C PHE A 44 3.76 0.87 20.81
N SER A 45 3.54 2.16 21.08
CA SER A 45 4.44 2.94 21.94
C SER A 45 3.76 4.26 22.37
N PRO A 46 3.74 4.60 23.67
CA PRO A 46 3.23 5.89 24.15
C PRO A 46 4.02 7.11 23.65
N SER A 47 5.04 6.93 22.79
CA SER A 47 5.82 8.02 22.21
C SER A 47 5.38 8.47 20.81
N PHE A 48 4.61 7.67 20.04
CA PHE A 48 4.18 8.05 18.67
C PHE A 48 2.77 7.53 18.33
N PRO A 49 1.69 8.25 18.69
CA PRO A 49 0.31 7.89 18.37
C PRO A 49 -0.03 7.90 16.86
N SER A 50 0.91 8.27 15.99
CA SER A 50 0.75 8.32 14.53
C SER A 50 1.03 6.99 13.82
N LEU A 51 1.68 6.02 14.48
CA LEU A 51 2.24 4.79 13.89
C LEU A 51 1.40 3.53 14.15
N SER A 52 0.09 3.66 14.30
CA SER A 52 -0.79 2.50 14.42
C SER A 52 -0.83 1.69 13.11
N ALA A 53 -0.88 0.36 13.20
CA ALA A 53 -1.05 -0.53 12.05
C ALA A 53 -2.27 -0.13 11.19
N ALA A 54 -3.35 0.35 11.82
CA ALA A 54 -4.52 0.85 11.11
C ALA A 54 -4.21 2.11 10.27
N ASN A 55 -3.43 3.06 10.81
CA ASN A 55 -2.99 4.25 10.05
C ASN A 55 -2.07 3.88 8.89
N LEU A 56 -1.18 2.90 9.05
CA LEU A 56 -0.33 2.41 7.97
C LEU A 56 -1.16 1.76 6.86
N VAL A 57 -2.14 0.92 7.21
CA VAL A 57 -3.06 0.30 6.24
C VAL A 57 -3.89 1.36 5.52
N ILE A 58 -4.38 2.39 6.21
CA ILE A 58 -5.09 3.51 5.59
C ILE A 58 -4.15 4.27 4.63
N ALA A 59 -2.93 4.61 5.08
CA ALA A 59 -1.96 5.33 4.25
C ALA A 59 -1.64 4.55 2.96
N ILE A 60 -1.29 3.27 3.08
CA ILE A 60 -1.01 2.39 1.94
C ILE A 60 -2.24 2.29 1.03
N GLY A 61 -3.44 2.10 1.60
CA GLY A 61 -4.70 2.05 0.86
C GLY A 61 -4.96 3.33 0.06
N THR A 62 -4.70 4.52 0.62
CA THR A 62 -4.88 5.79 -0.11
C THR A 62 -3.89 5.91 -1.27
N ILE A 63 -2.62 5.54 -1.06
CA ILE A 63 -1.59 5.58 -2.11
C ILE A 63 -1.97 4.64 -3.26
N VAL A 64 -2.40 3.40 -2.95
CA VAL A 64 -2.84 2.42 -3.95
C VAL A 64 -4.10 2.90 -4.69
N MET A 65 -5.05 3.51 -3.99
CA MET A 65 -6.25 4.07 -4.61
C MET A 65 -5.92 5.23 -5.55
N VAL A 66 -5.10 6.20 -5.12
CA VAL A 66 -4.71 7.35 -5.94
C VAL A 66 -3.88 6.92 -7.15
N THR A 67 -2.93 6.02 -6.97
CA THR A 67 -2.11 5.49 -8.09
C THR A 67 -2.97 4.70 -9.07
N GLY A 68 -3.88 3.83 -8.60
CA GLY A 68 -4.83 3.11 -9.47
C GLY A 68 -5.74 4.06 -10.26
N PHE A 69 -6.25 5.12 -9.63
CA PHE A 69 -7.07 6.13 -10.31
C PHE A 69 -6.28 6.90 -11.38
N LEU A 70 -5.07 7.34 -11.06
CA LEU A 70 -4.17 7.99 -12.02
C LEU A 70 -3.81 7.06 -13.19
N GLY A 71 -3.62 5.76 -12.93
CA GLY A 71 -3.38 4.75 -13.95
C GLY A 71 -4.57 4.56 -14.90
N CYS A 72 -5.79 4.52 -14.37
CA CYS A 72 -7.02 4.50 -15.16
C CYS A 72 -7.18 5.76 -16.03
N LEU A 73 -6.93 6.96 -15.46
CA LEU A 73 -6.96 8.22 -16.21
C LEU A 73 -5.88 8.27 -17.30
N GLY A 74 -4.68 7.76 -17.02
CA GLY A 74 -3.59 7.66 -17.99
C GLY A 74 -3.93 6.74 -19.16
N ALA A 75 -4.59 5.62 -18.89
CA ALA A 75 -5.05 4.69 -19.92
C ALA A 75 -6.18 5.29 -20.80
N ILE A 76 -7.11 6.04 -20.21
CA ILE A 76 -8.24 6.66 -20.92
C ILE A 76 -7.77 7.84 -21.77
N LYS A 77 -6.91 8.73 -21.23
CA LYS A 77 -6.58 10.02 -21.87
C LYS A 77 -5.66 9.90 -23.09
N GLU A 78 -5.20 8.70 -23.43
CA GLU A 78 -4.23 8.38 -24.51
C GLU A 78 -3.00 9.33 -24.55
N ASN A 79 -2.72 10.00 -23.44
CA ASN A 79 -1.69 11.00 -23.37
C ASN A 79 -0.42 10.33 -22.87
N LYS A 80 0.54 10.17 -23.78
CA LYS A 80 1.86 9.58 -23.52
C LYS A 80 2.55 10.24 -22.33
N CYS A 81 2.36 11.55 -22.13
CA CYS A 81 2.94 12.27 -21.01
C CYS A 81 2.37 11.82 -19.65
N LEU A 82 1.06 11.56 -19.58
CA LEU A 82 0.39 11.11 -18.36
C LEU A 82 0.77 9.65 -18.00
N LEU A 83 0.91 8.81 -19.03
CA LEU A 83 1.37 7.43 -18.87
C LEU A 83 2.84 7.38 -18.42
N LEU A 84 3.68 8.28 -18.96
CA LEU A 84 5.08 8.41 -18.56
C LEU A 84 5.21 8.87 -17.10
N SER A 85 4.43 9.87 -16.67
CA SER A 85 4.43 10.30 -15.27
C SER A 85 3.99 9.19 -14.32
N PHE A 86 2.97 8.39 -14.71
CA PHE A 86 2.53 7.24 -13.94
C PHE A 86 3.64 6.19 -13.79
N PHE A 87 4.35 5.91 -14.89
CA PHE A 87 5.48 4.98 -14.88
C PHE A 87 6.62 5.47 -13.97
N ILE A 88 6.93 6.77 -14.00
CA ILE A 88 7.96 7.36 -13.12
C ILE A 88 7.55 7.22 -11.65
N VAL A 89 6.30 7.52 -11.30
CA VAL A 89 5.79 7.38 -9.93
C VAL A 89 5.88 5.93 -9.46
N LEU A 90 5.45 4.96 -10.29
CA LEU A 90 5.58 3.55 -9.96
C LEU A 90 7.03 3.11 -9.78
N LEU A 91 7.94 3.61 -10.61
CA LEU A 91 9.36 3.31 -10.51
C LEU A 91 9.96 3.82 -9.19
N ILE A 92 9.58 5.04 -8.77
CA ILE A 92 9.98 5.60 -7.47
C ILE A 92 9.43 4.75 -6.32
N ILE A 93 8.16 4.35 -6.37
CA ILE A 93 7.55 3.48 -5.35
C ILE A 93 8.30 2.15 -5.28
N LEU A 94 8.63 1.54 -6.42
CA LEU A 94 9.36 0.28 -6.46
C LEU A 94 10.76 0.39 -5.85
N LEU A 95 11.48 1.49 -6.12
CA LEU A 95 12.78 1.73 -5.48
C LEU A 95 12.63 1.93 -3.97
N ALA A 96 11.60 2.65 -3.52
CA ALA A 96 11.32 2.84 -2.10
C ALA A 96 10.98 1.51 -1.40
N GLU A 97 10.12 0.68 -2.00
CA GLU A 97 9.79 -0.66 -1.51
C GLU A 97 11.04 -1.56 -1.41
N LEU A 98 11.92 -1.54 -2.42
CA LEU A 98 13.18 -2.30 -2.37
C LEU A 98 14.08 -1.85 -1.21
N ILE A 99 14.21 -0.53 -1.00
CA ILE A 99 14.99 0.00 0.11
C ILE A 99 14.37 -0.43 1.45
N LEU A 100 13.04 -0.35 1.59
CA LEU A 100 12.32 -0.80 2.78
C LEU A 100 12.52 -2.30 3.04
N ILE A 101 12.44 -3.14 2.00
CA ILE A 101 12.64 -4.59 2.11
C ILE A 101 14.06 -4.90 2.55
N ILE A 102 15.07 -4.27 1.94
CA ILE A 102 16.48 -4.49 2.31
C ILE A 102 16.73 -4.03 3.75
N LEU A 103 16.21 -2.86 4.12
CA LEU A 103 16.32 -2.34 5.49
C LEU A 103 15.65 -3.29 6.47
N PHE A 104 14.44 -3.75 6.16
CA PHE A 104 13.70 -4.72 6.97
C PHE A 104 14.47 -6.04 7.12
N PHE A 105 15.08 -6.55 6.04
CA PHE A 105 15.87 -7.78 6.07
C PHE A 105 17.16 -7.65 6.90
N VAL A 106 17.85 -6.52 6.81
CA VAL A 106 19.07 -6.27 7.60
C VAL A 106 18.74 -6.08 9.08
N TYR A 107 17.64 -5.39 9.39
CA TYR A 107 17.21 -5.14 10.77
C TYR A 107 16.28 -6.22 11.33
N MET A 108 15.95 -7.25 10.54
CA MET A 108 15.02 -8.31 10.93
C MET A 108 15.44 -9.01 12.22
N ASP A 109 16.76 -9.12 12.48
CA ASP A 109 17.28 -9.72 13.72
C ASP A 109 16.88 -8.91 14.96
N LYS A 110 16.98 -7.57 14.88
CA LYS A 110 16.52 -6.64 15.94
C LYS A 110 15.00 -6.51 16.01
N VAL A 111 14.32 -6.49 14.85
CA VAL A 111 12.86 -6.37 14.78
C VAL A 111 12.18 -7.63 15.31
N ASN A 112 12.76 -8.81 15.12
CA ASN A 112 12.21 -10.07 15.61
C ASN A 112 12.23 -10.18 17.14
N GLU A 113 13.24 -9.62 17.81
CA GLU A 113 13.23 -9.51 19.28
C GLU A 113 12.11 -8.57 19.76
N ASN A 114 12.01 -7.37 19.17
CA ASN A 114 10.98 -6.40 19.55
C ASN A 114 9.56 -6.93 19.28
N ALA A 115 9.33 -7.52 18.10
CA ALA A 115 8.03 -8.09 17.73
C ALA A 115 7.61 -9.25 18.64
N LYS A 116 8.57 -10.05 19.13
CA LYS A 116 8.29 -11.09 20.14
C LYS A 116 7.92 -10.50 21.50
N GLN A 117 8.51 -9.37 21.87
CA GLN A 117 8.15 -8.67 23.11
C GLN A 117 6.77 -8.04 23.02
N ASP A 118 6.47 -7.35 21.92
CA ASP A 118 5.13 -6.78 21.66
C ASP A 118 4.05 -7.86 21.63
N LEU A 119 4.34 -9.02 21.01
CA LEU A 119 3.41 -10.15 20.99
C LEU A 119 3.22 -10.78 22.39
N LYS A 120 4.28 -10.84 23.21
CA LYS A 120 4.18 -11.32 24.60
C LYS A 120 3.38 -10.35 25.46
N GLU A 121 3.59 -9.05 25.34
CA GLU A 121 2.81 -8.05 26.06
C GLU A 121 1.34 -8.05 25.64
N GLY A 122 1.06 -8.17 24.33
CA GLY A 122 -0.30 -8.30 23.81
C GLY A 122 -1.02 -9.56 24.30
N LEU A 123 -0.30 -10.66 24.48
CA LEU A 123 -0.85 -11.89 25.09
C LEU A 123 -1.06 -11.78 26.60
N LEU A 124 -0.19 -11.07 27.32
CA LEU A 124 -0.34 -10.85 28.76
C LEU A 124 -1.48 -9.87 29.10
N LEU A 125 -1.79 -8.93 28.23
CA LEU A 125 -2.94 -8.03 28.40
C LEU A 125 -4.30 -8.70 28.12
N TYR A 126 -4.31 -9.90 27.54
CA TYR A 126 -5.55 -10.65 27.27
C TYR A 126 -5.94 -11.62 28.40
N ASN A 127 -5.09 -11.80 29.42
CA ASN A 127 -5.37 -12.65 30.60
C ASN A 127 -5.47 -11.82 31.88
#